data_AF-X0WTC0-F1
#
_entry.id   AF-X0WTC0-F1
#
_cell.length_a   1.000
_cell.length_b   1.000
_cell.length_c   1.000
_cell.angle_alpha   90.00
_cell.angle_beta   90.00
_cell.angle_gamma   90.00
#
_symmetry.space_group_name_H-M   'P 1'
#
loop_
_entity.id
_entity.type
_entity.pdbx_description
1 polymer ?
#
loop_
_entity_poly.entity_id
_entity_poly.type
_entity_poly.pdbx_seq_one_letter_code
_entity_poly.pdbx_strand_id
1 'polypeptide(L)'
;MTDLAFRFFRHPQTGWRVARLSCPGPDPRKEGTVAQFVPELGSNLFSFQVDGVEYLSGLAEFEGRQRLLGTPILYPTPNRVRDSQFTFAGRTFKF
;
A
#
# COMPACT_ATOMS: atom_id res chain seq x y z
N MET A 1 4.42 2.05 27.52
CA MET A 1 3.61 1.44 26.45
C MET A 1 3.69 2.42 25.28
N THR A 2 4.11 2.01 24.10
CA THR A 2 4.13 2.90 22.93
C THR A 2 2.69 3.07 22.46
N ASP A 3 2.18 4.30 22.45
CA ASP A 3 0.80 4.59 22.06
C ASP A 3 0.62 4.43 20.55
N LEU A 4 0.35 3.21 20.10
CA LEU A 4 -0.01 2.91 18.72
C LEU A 4 -1.43 3.40 18.44
N ALA A 5 -1.62 4.06 17.30
CA ALA A 5 -2.93 4.55 16.88
C ALA A 5 -3.31 4.03 15.49
N PHE A 6 -4.60 3.78 15.29
CA PHE A 6 -5.16 3.46 13.98
C PHE A 6 -6.44 4.26 13.72
N ARG A 7 -6.71 4.61 12.47
CA ARG A 7 -7.99 5.21 12.05
C ARG A 7 -8.29 4.99 10.58
N PHE A 8 -9.56 5.09 10.22
CA PHE A 8 -10.00 5.20 8.84
C PHE A 8 -10.36 6.64 8.48
N PHE A 9 -10.10 7.04 7.24
CA PHE A 9 -10.58 8.30 6.67
C PHE A 9 -10.78 8.16 5.16
N ARG A 10 -11.37 9.19 4.51
CA ARG A 10 -11.41 9.28 3.05
C ARG A 10 -10.29 10.18 2.54
N HIS A 11 -9.50 9.67 1.61
CA HIS A 11 -8.42 10.45 1.00
C HIS A 11 -9.00 11.66 0.25
N PRO A 12 -8.54 12.90 0.49
CA PRO A 12 -9.23 14.10 0.00
C PRO A 12 -9.24 14.21 -1.52
N GLN A 13 -8.18 13.80 -2.21
CA GLN A 13 -8.07 13.91 -3.67
C GLN A 13 -8.72 12.74 -4.42
N THR A 14 -8.81 11.56 -3.81
CA THR A 14 -9.20 10.32 -4.51
C THR A 14 -10.50 9.70 -3.98
N GLY A 15 -10.96 10.13 -2.81
CA GLY A 15 -12.18 9.63 -2.16
C GLY A 15 -12.06 8.22 -1.55
N TRP A 16 -10.95 7.51 -1.77
CA TRP A 16 -10.74 6.15 -1.31
C TRP A 16 -10.73 6.05 0.22
N ARG A 17 -11.22 4.93 0.73
CA ARG A 17 -11.12 4.61 2.16
C ARG A 17 -9.68 4.23 2.48
N VAL A 18 -9.04 5.01 3.36
CA VAL A 18 -7.66 4.80 3.79
C VAL A 18 -7.63 4.31 5.23
N ALA A 19 -6.85 3.26 5.48
CA ALA A 19 -6.43 2.86 6.82
C ALA A 19 -5.11 3.55 7.16
N ARG A 20 -5.08 4.37 8.21
CA ARG A 20 -3.86 5.01 8.72
C ARG A 20 -3.44 4.33 10.02
N LEU A 21 -2.20 3.86 10.06
CA LEU A 21 -1.52 3.40 11.27
C LEU A 21 -0.48 4.44 11.66
N SER A 22 -0.28 4.67 12.96
CA SER A 22 0.69 5.63 13.48
C SER A 22 1.38 5.08 14.71
N CYS A 23 2.70 5.22 14.76
CA CYS A 23 3.55 4.81 15.86
C CYS A 23 4.44 6.00 16.26
N PRO A 24 4.35 6.50 17.50
CA PRO A 24 5.22 7.57 17.98
C PRO A 24 6.71 7.19 17.89
N GLY A 25 7.55 8.16 17.54
CA GLY A 25 8.99 8.01 17.59
C GLY A 25 9.52 8.06 19.04
N PRO A 26 10.81 7.73 19.26
CA PRO A 26 11.43 7.81 20.58
C PRO A 26 11.57 9.26 21.08
N ASP A 27 11.67 10.23 20.17
CA ASP A 27 11.64 11.65 20.48
C ASP A 27 10.21 12.19 20.25
N PRO A 28 9.48 12.61 21.30
CA PRO A 28 8.12 13.12 21.16
C PRO A 28 8.04 14.47 20.41
N ARG A 29 9.18 15.11 20.14
CA ARG A 29 9.26 16.34 19.34
C ARG A 29 9.31 16.07 17.84
N LYS A 30 9.61 14.83 17.45
CA LYS A 30 9.65 14.41 16.05
C LYS A 30 8.34 13.73 15.66
N GLU A 31 8.03 13.80 14.37
CA GLU A 31 6.97 12.98 13.81
C GLU A 31 7.31 11.50 13.98
N GLY A 32 6.30 10.68 14.26
CA GLY A 32 6.48 9.23 14.34
C GLY A 32 6.50 8.55 12.98
N THR A 33 6.37 7.23 13.00
CA THR A 33 6.13 6.44 11.78
C THR A 33 4.64 6.41 11.45
N VAL A 34 4.29 6.64 10.18
CA VAL A 34 2.92 6.57 9.67
C VAL A 34 2.89 5.67 8.44
N ALA A 35 1.95 4.73 8.41
CA ALA A 35 1.68 3.90 7.24
C ALA A 35 0.22 4.05 6.80
N GLN A 36 0.00 4.20 5.50
CA GLN A 36 -1.34 4.36 4.93
C GLN A 36 -1.62 3.34 3.85
N PHE A 37 -2.74 2.63 4.01
CA PHE A 37 -3.18 1.57 3.10
C PHE A 37 -4.51 1.94 2.48
N VAL A 38 -4.76 1.48 1.25
CA VAL A 38 -6.10 1.49 0.64
C VAL A 38 -6.62 0.06 0.60
N PRO A 39 -7.41 -0.39 1.60
CA PRO A 39 -7.92 -1.77 1.65
C PRO A 39 -8.71 -2.17 0.41
N GLU A 40 -9.48 -1.23 -0.14
CA GLU A 40 -10.35 -1.45 -1.31
C GLU A 40 -9.57 -1.63 -2.62
N LEU A 41 -8.27 -1.30 -2.65
CA LEU A 41 -7.39 -1.43 -3.81
C LEU A 41 -6.24 -2.40 -3.51
N GLY A 42 -6.60 -3.65 -3.21
CA GLY A 42 -5.62 -4.73 -2.97
C GLY A 42 -4.76 -4.50 -1.72
N SER A 43 -5.29 -3.77 -0.74
CA SER A 43 -4.55 -3.34 0.47
C SER A 43 -3.22 -2.64 0.17
N ASN A 44 -3.17 -1.87 -0.92
CA ASN A 44 -1.95 -1.18 -1.35
C ASN A 44 -1.47 -0.19 -0.29
N LEU A 45 -0.25 -0.38 0.23
CA LEU A 45 0.47 0.61 1.03
C LEU A 45 1.00 1.68 0.09
N PHE A 46 0.44 2.89 0.18
CA PHE A 46 0.78 3.96 -0.74
C PHE A 46 1.54 5.11 -0.08
N SER A 47 1.51 5.23 1.25
CA SER A 47 2.32 6.22 1.97
C SER A 47 2.96 5.57 3.18
N PHE A 48 4.27 5.78 3.32
CA PHE A 48 5.08 5.30 4.42
C PHE A 48 6.04 6.41 4.84
N GLN A 49 5.73 7.02 5.97
CA GLN A 49 6.46 8.16 6.50
C GLN A 49 7.22 7.77 7.76
N VAL A 50 8.49 8.15 7.86
CA VAL A 50 9.32 7.98 9.05
C VAL A 50 9.98 9.32 9.36
N ASP A 51 9.79 9.83 10.58
CA ASP A 51 10.26 11.15 11.01
C ASP A 51 9.86 12.26 10.01
N GLY A 52 8.63 12.16 9.47
CA GLY A 52 8.06 13.10 8.49
C GLY A 52 8.57 12.95 7.05
N VAL A 53 9.50 12.03 6.78
CA VAL A 53 10.01 11.75 5.43
C VAL A 53 9.16 10.70 4.76
N GLU A 54 8.57 11.01 3.59
CA GLU A 54 7.83 10.05 2.75
C GLU A 54 8.80 9.18 1.93
N TYR A 55 8.70 7.85 2.08
CA TYR A 55 9.56 6.88 1.42
C TYR A 55 8.94 6.25 0.17
N LEU A 56 7.63 6.43 -0.05
CA LEU A 56 6.94 5.85 -1.19
C LEU A 56 6.45 6.92 -2.16
N SER A 57 6.61 6.64 -3.45
CA SER A 57 5.84 7.33 -4.48
C SER A 57 4.44 6.71 -4.54
N GLY A 58 3.52 7.21 -3.72
CA GLY A 58 2.19 6.64 -3.55
C GLY A 58 1.17 7.00 -4.63
N LEU A 59 1.24 8.25 -5.09
CA LEU A 59 0.29 8.83 -6.02
C LEU A 59 1.06 9.42 -7.20
N ALA A 60 0.50 9.24 -8.40
CA ALA A 60 0.98 9.90 -9.60
C ALA A 60 -0.21 10.40 -10.42
N GLU A 61 -0.03 11.54 -11.06
CA GLU A 61 -0.99 12.00 -12.05
C GLU A 61 -0.71 11.33 -13.39
N PHE A 62 -1.74 10.74 -13.98
CA PHE A 62 -1.67 10.15 -15.31
C PHE A 62 -2.96 10.47 -16.06
N GLU A 63 -2.84 11.12 -17.22
CA GLU A 63 -3.98 11.54 -18.05
C GLU A 63 -5.03 12.36 -17.27
N GLY A 64 -4.59 13.28 -16.41
CA GLY A 64 -5.47 14.12 -15.59
C GLY A 64 -6.21 13.36 -14.48
N ARG A 65 -5.82 12.12 -14.18
CA ARG A 65 -6.38 11.30 -13.09
C ARG A 65 -5.29 10.87 -12.12
N GLN A 66 -5.61 10.88 -10.83
CA GLN A 66 -4.72 10.34 -9.80
C GLN A 66 -4.70 8.81 -9.87
N ARG A 67 -3.51 8.23 -9.96
CA ARG A 67 -3.24 6.79 -9.95
C ARG A 67 -2.51 6.42 -8.65
N LEU A 68 -2.90 5.30 -8.07
CA LEU A 68 -2.21 4.72 -6.92
C LEU A 68 -1.05 3.85 -7.44
N LEU A 69 0.17 4.16 -7.01
CA LEU A 69 1.36 3.37 -7.31
C LEU A 69 1.65 2.46 -6.11
N GLY A 70 2.28 2.98 -5.06
CA GLY A 70 2.48 2.30 -3.78
C GLY A 70 3.15 0.93 -3.90
N THR A 71 2.78 0.01 -3.02
CA THR A 71 3.24 -1.39 -3.03
C THR A 71 2.07 -2.33 -3.35
N PRO A 72 1.83 -2.65 -4.64
CA PRO A 72 0.78 -3.60 -5.01
C PRO A 72 1.13 -5.02 -4.55
N ILE A 73 0.13 -5.74 -4.04
CA ILE A 73 0.26 -7.17 -3.74
C ILE A 73 0.15 -7.96 -5.04
N LEU A 74 1.22 -8.64 -5.43
CA LEU A 74 1.29 -9.41 -6.67
C LEU A 74 1.00 -10.89 -6.39
N TYR A 75 -0.27 -11.26 -6.46
CA TYR A 75 -0.76 -12.62 -6.27
C TYR A 75 -1.63 -13.02 -7.47
N PRO A 76 -1.60 -14.28 -7.96
CA PRO A 76 -0.95 -15.46 -7.36
C PRO A 76 0.51 -15.69 -7.72
N THR A 77 0.98 -15.13 -8.82
CA THR A 77 2.33 -15.34 -9.32
C THR A 77 2.94 -13.98 -9.61
N PRO A 78 3.89 -13.50 -8.79
CA PRO A 78 4.55 -12.24 -9.10
C PRO A 78 5.29 -12.39 -10.44
N ASN A 79 5.14 -11.36 -11.28
CA ASN A 79 5.71 -11.33 -12.62
C ASN A 79 5.05 -12.36 -13.57
N ARG A 80 5.78 -12.78 -14.61
CA ARG A 80 5.23 -13.53 -15.74
C ARG A 80 5.19 -15.03 -15.48
N VAL A 81 4.07 -15.66 -15.81
CA VAL A 81 3.99 -17.10 -16.07
C VAL A 81 4.09 -17.32 -17.56
N ARG A 82 5.07 -18.11 -17.99
CA ARG A 82 5.28 -18.44 -19.41
C ARG A 82 4.01 -19.10 -19.96
N ASP A 83 3.58 -18.64 -21.14
CA ASP A 83 2.40 -19.16 -21.85
C ASP A 83 1.10 -19.17 -21.00
N SER A 84 1.02 -18.30 -19.98
CA SER A 84 -0.09 -18.21 -19.03
C SER A 84 -0.47 -19.57 -18.41
N GLN A 85 0.48 -20.49 -18.25
CA GLN A 85 0.19 -21.81 -17.71
C GLN A 85 1.35 -22.43 -16.92
N PHE A 86 1.01 -23.29 -15.96
CA PHE A 86 1.96 -24.16 -15.27
C PHE A 86 1.29 -25.47 -14.84
N THR A 87 2.08 -26.50 -14.56
CA THR A 87 1.60 -27.78 -14.03
C THR A 87 2.16 -28.00 -12.63
N PHE A 88 1.30 -28.31 -11.67
CA PHE A 88 1.66 -28.64 -10.30
C PHE A 88 0.87 -29.85 -9.82
N ALA A 89 1.55 -30.84 -9.24
CA ALA A 89 0.96 -32.11 -8.78
C ALA A 89 0.10 -32.80 -9.85
N GLY A 90 0.58 -32.84 -11.10
CA GLY A 90 -0.12 -33.44 -12.23
C GLY A 90 -1.32 -32.65 -12.75
N ARG A 91 -1.66 -31.50 -12.15
CA ARG A 91 -2.73 -30.61 -12.61
C ARG A 91 -2.16 -29.41 -13.34
N THR A 92 -2.71 -29.13 -14.52
CA THR A 92 -2.40 -27.91 -15.28
C THR A 92 -3.33 -26.77 -14.86
N PHE A 93 -2.74 -25.60 -14.61
CA PHE A 93 -3.40 -24.34 -14.32
C PHE A 93 -3.15 -23.38 -15.47
N LYS A 94 -4.21 -22.70 -15.92
CA LYS A 94 -4.17 -21.67 -16.97
C LYS A 94 -4.82 -20.40 -16.44
N PHE A 95 -4.23 -19.25 -16.73
CA PHE A 95 -4.70 -17.92 -16.33
C PHE A 95 -5.54 -17.25 -17.42
#